data_AF-A0A0D2H223-F1
#
_entry.id   AF-A0A0D2H223-F1
#
_cell.length_a   1.000
_cell.length_b   1.000
_cell.length_c   1.000
_cell.angle_alpha   90.00
_cell.angle_beta   90.00
_cell.angle_gamma   90.00
#
_symmetry.space_group_name_H-M   'P 1'
#
loop_
_entity.id
_entity.type
_entity.pdbx_description
1 polymer ?
#
loop_
_entity_poly.entity_id
_entity_poly.type
_entity_poly.pdbx_seq_one_letter_code
_entity_poly.pdbx_strand_id
1 'polypeptide(L)'
;MPGVTKSPKVLAPTIDQGSHDKVPSVRDTPNFLDNQFIPSQAEQWFDVRDPATNYLVTRVPQSTQVELEAAVASAQRAFPSWKATSIMRRQQVMFRLTHLVRENMDRLARNFTIEQGKTFADAKGDVLRGLQVCETACGITTLSSLERLLKWLGTWKHAHTASHWV
;
A
#
# COMPACT_ATOMS: atom_id res chain seq x y z
N MET A 1 -12.59 -18.74 -19.76
CA MET A 1 -12.55 -18.13 -18.41
C MET A 1 -11.58 -18.95 -17.55
N PRO A 2 -10.29 -18.58 -17.46
CA PRO A 2 -9.36 -19.32 -16.61
C PRO A 2 -9.63 -18.97 -15.14
N GLY A 3 -9.76 -20.01 -14.33
CA GLY A 3 -10.24 -19.95 -12.95
C GLY A 3 -9.39 -19.05 -12.05
N VAL A 4 -10.10 -18.29 -11.21
CA VAL A 4 -9.54 -17.63 -10.04
C VAL A 4 -9.08 -18.73 -9.08
N THR A 5 -7.82 -19.13 -9.21
CA THR A 5 -7.14 -19.94 -8.19
C THR A 5 -7.17 -19.14 -6.89
N LYS A 6 -7.92 -19.62 -5.91
CA LYS A 6 -7.91 -19.05 -4.55
C LYS A 6 -6.45 -19.10 -4.07
N SER A 7 -5.80 -17.95 -4.01
CA SER A 7 -4.49 -17.82 -3.40
C SER A 7 -4.57 -18.44 -2.00
N PRO A 8 -3.55 -19.22 -1.58
CA PRO A 8 -3.53 -19.75 -0.23
C PRO A 8 -3.70 -18.57 0.73
N LYS A 9 -4.58 -18.71 1.72
CA LYS A 9 -4.69 -17.76 2.83
C LYS A 9 -3.36 -17.80 3.59
N VAL A 10 -2.37 -17.06 3.11
CA VAL A 10 -1.22 -16.71 3.94
C VAL A 10 -1.82 -15.84 5.03
N LEU A 11 -1.99 -16.42 6.22
CA LEU A 11 -2.55 -15.73 7.38
C LEU A 11 -1.71 -14.46 7.56
N ALA A 12 -2.31 -13.30 7.28
CA ALA A 12 -1.77 -12.04 7.74
C ALA A 12 -1.44 -12.19 9.24
N PRO A 13 -0.32 -11.63 9.73
CA PRO A 13 0.00 -11.67 11.14
C PRO A 13 -1.24 -11.21 11.91
N THR A 14 -1.78 -12.12 12.73
CA THR A 14 -2.95 -11.88 13.56
C THR A 14 -2.50 -10.94 14.67
N ILE A 15 -2.44 -9.64 14.39
CA ILE A 15 -2.49 -8.62 15.44
C ILE A 15 -3.94 -8.67 15.92
N ASP A 16 -4.15 -9.43 17.00
CA ASP A 16 -5.45 -9.60 17.62
C ASP A 16 -5.92 -8.27 18.20
N GLN A 17 -6.88 -7.66 17.51
CA GLN A 17 -7.95 -6.83 18.07
C GLN A 17 -7.67 -5.57 18.87
N GLY A 18 -6.47 -4.99 18.83
CA GLY A 18 -6.34 -3.62 19.35
C GLY A 18 -6.55 -3.50 20.86
N SER A 19 -6.41 -4.62 21.59
CA SER A 19 -6.44 -4.65 23.05
C SER A 19 -5.03 -4.41 23.61
N HIS A 20 -4.97 -3.79 24.78
CA HIS A 20 -3.74 -3.62 25.57
C HIS A 20 -3.35 -4.87 26.37
N ASP A 21 -4.07 -5.98 26.17
CA ASP A 21 -3.78 -7.25 26.81
C ASP A 21 -2.43 -7.82 26.33
N LYS A 22 -1.76 -8.54 27.23
CA LYS A 22 -0.51 -9.21 26.90
C LYS A 22 -0.75 -10.30 25.85
N VAL A 23 -0.08 -10.19 24.69
CA VAL A 23 -0.13 -11.18 23.62
C VAL A 23 0.50 -12.50 24.09
N PRO A 24 -0.23 -13.64 24.09
CA PRO A 24 0.30 -14.92 24.60
C PRO A 24 1.47 -15.49 23.77
N SER A 25 1.44 -15.29 22.46
CA SER A 25 2.48 -15.72 21.53
C SER A 25 2.75 -14.62 20.51
N VAL A 26 3.80 -13.82 20.74
CA VAL A 26 4.21 -12.76 19.83
C VAL A 26 4.72 -13.38 18.52
N ARG A 27 4.19 -12.89 17.39
CA ARG A 27 4.64 -13.27 16.05
C ARG A 27 5.46 -12.16 15.45
N ASP A 28 6.54 -12.51 14.77
CA ASP A 28 7.39 -11.54 14.09
C ASP A 28 6.71 -10.99 12.83
N THR A 29 6.97 -9.72 12.54
CA THR A 29 6.45 -9.06 11.34
C THR A 29 7.15 -9.61 10.11
N PRO A 30 6.43 -10.27 9.18
CA PRO A 30 7.02 -10.76 7.94
C PRO A 30 7.20 -9.63 6.92
N ASN A 31 8.12 -9.83 5.99
CA ASN A 31 8.22 -9.03 4.78
C ASN A 31 7.07 -9.38 3.81
N PHE A 32 6.63 -8.43 2.97
CA PHE A 32 5.64 -8.69 1.93
C PHE A 32 6.27 -8.60 0.54
N LEU A 33 6.40 -9.74 -0.13
CA LEU A 33 7.07 -9.88 -1.42
C LEU A 33 6.26 -10.82 -2.33
N ASP A 34 6.09 -10.46 -3.61
CA ASP A 34 5.41 -11.30 -4.61
C ASP A 34 3.99 -11.76 -4.17
N ASN A 35 3.25 -10.85 -3.53
CA ASN A 35 1.92 -11.09 -2.95
C ASN A 35 1.88 -12.12 -1.81
N GLN A 36 3.02 -12.35 -1.14
CA GLN A 36 3.14 -13.30 -0.03
C GLN A 36 3.81 -12.65 1.18
N PHE A 37 3.45 -13.11 2.37
CA PHE A 37 4.20 -12.81 3.58
C PHE A 37 5.34 -13.81 3.74
N ILE A 38 6.57 -13.31 3.80
CA ILE A 38 7.80 -14.10 3.88
C ILE A 38 8.52 -13.76 5.18
N PRO A 39 8.88 -14.76 6.02
CA PRO A 39 9.72 -14.54 7.19
C PRO A 39 11.06 -13.92 6.78
N SER A 40 11.55 -12.95 7.54
CA SER A 40 12.84 -12.33 7.25
C SER A 40 14.00 -13.23 7.68
N GLN A 41 15.11 -13.15 6.93
CA GLN A 41 16.40 -13.76 7.30
C GLN A 41 17.30 -12.79 8.10
N ALA A 42 16.76 -11.67 8.56
CA ALA A 42 17.50 -10.69 9.35
C ALA A 42 18.01 -11.29 10.66
N GLU A 43 19.23 -10.92 11.04
CA GLU A 43 19.81 -11.24 12.34
C GLU A 43 19.41 -10.21 13.41
N GLN A 44 19.21 -8.95 12.99
CA GLN A 44 18.83 -7.85 13.86
C GLN A 44 17.32 -7.60 13.78
N TRP A 45 16.70 -7.47 14.95
CA TRP A 45 15.26 -7.29 15.12
C TRP A 45 14.99 -6.15 16.10
N PHE A 46 13.97 -5.35 15.80
CA PHE A 46 13.51 -4.25 16.63
C PHE A 46 12.20 -4.62 17.31
N ASP A 47 12.19 -4.54 18.64
CA ASP A 47 10.98 -4.75 19.44
C ASP A 47 9.99 -3.59 19.23
N VAL A 48 8.75 -3.93 18.90
CA VAL A 48 7.62 -3.00 18.94
C VAL A 48 6.83 -3.29 20.21
N ARG A 49 6.80 -2.33 21.12
CA ARG A 49 6.13 -2.44 22.42
C ARG A 49 5.00 -1.44 22.52
N ASP A 50 3.94 -1.86 23.19
CA ASP A 50 2.83 -0.95 23.52
C ASP A 50 3.31 0.10 24.54
N PRO A 51 3.27 1.41 24.22
CA PRO A 51 3.73 2.45 25.13
C PRO A 51 2.93 2.52 26.45
N ALA A 52 1.68 2.05 26.47
CA ALA A 52 0.84 2.10 27.66
C ALA A 52 1.15 0.98 28.67
N THR A 53 1.57 -0.19 28.20
CA THR A 53 1.75 -1.41 29.02
C THR A 53 3.17 -1.96 29.01
N ASN A 54 4.00 -1.50 28.08
CA ASN A 54 5.34 -2.01 27.76
C ASN A 54 5.37 -3.49 27.30
N TYR A 55 4.21 -4.09 27.01
CA TYR A 55 4.12 -5.43 26.47
C TYR A 55 4.63 -5.48 25.03
N LEU A 56 5.30 -6.57 24.68
CA LEU A 56 5.81 -6.79 23.33
C LEU A 56 4.63 -7.13 22.40
N VAL A 57 4.50 -6.36 21.32
CA VAL A 57 3.44 -6.50 20.31
C VAL A 57 3.92 -7.35 19.14
N THR A 58 5.08 -7.00 18.57
CA THR A 58 5.74 -7.70 17.46
C THR A 58 7.23 -7.34 17.44
N ARG A 59 8.00 -8.00 16.58
CA ARG A 59 9.37 -7.59 16.22
C ARG A 59 9.43 -7.32 14.73
N VAL A 60 10.06 -6.21 14.36
CA VAL A 60 10.26 -5.80 12.96
C VAL A 60 11.71 -6.09 12.58
N PRO A 61 11.97 -6.75 11.45
CA PRO A 61 13.32 -7.09 11.04
C PRO A 61 14.08 -5.84 10.54
N GLN A 62 15.39 -5.79 10.78
CA GLN A 62 16.28 -4.99 9.96
C GLN A 62 16.55 -5.75 8.65
N SER A 63 15.68 -5.56 7.65
CA SER A 63 15.78 -6.30 6.38
C SER A 63 17.18 -6.21 5.78
N THR A 64 17.66 -7.36 5.32
CA THR A 64 18.99 -7.53 4.74
C THR A 64 19.08 -6.91 3.35
N GLN A 65 20.32 -6.65 2.89
CA GLN A 65 20.58 -6.19 1.53
C GLN A 65 20.00 -7.16 0.48
N VAL A 66 20.10 -8.47 0.72
CA VAL A 66 19.59 -9.51 -0.20
C VAL A 66 18.06 -9.46 -0.32
N GLU A 67 17.34 -9.26 0.79
CA GLU A 67 15.89 -9.10 0.77
C GLU A 67 15.44 -7.83 0.05
N LEU A 68 16.21 -6.74 0.21
CA LEU A 68 15.97 -5.50 -0.53
C LEU A 68 16.17 -5.70 -2.03
N GLU A 69 17.26 -6.34 -2.45
CA GLU A 69 17.53 -6.66 -3.86
C GLU A 69 16.45 -7.57 -4.45
N ALA A 70 15.97 -8.55 -3.68
CA ALA A 70 14.85 -9.39 -4.08
C ALA A 70 13.55 -8.59 -4.28
N ALA A 71 13.26 -7.63 -3.40
CA ALA A 71 12.12 -6.71 -3.53
C ALA A 71 12.22 -5.82 -4.77
N VAL A 72 13.40 -5.28 -5.05
CA VAL A 72 13.65 -4.47 -6.26
C VAL A 72 13.49 -5.33 -7.52
N ALA A 73 14.05 -6.53 -7.55
CA ALA A 73 13.93 -7.44 -8.68
C ALA A 73 12.46 -7.86 -8.91
N SER A 74 11.69 -8.12 -7.85
CA SER A 74 10.25 -8.38 -7.91
C SER A 74 9.49 -7.22 -8.55
N ALA A 75 9.73 -5.98 -8.09
CA ALA A 75 9.11 -4.79 -8.65
C ALA A 75 9.48 -4.60 -10.15
N GLN A 76 10.74 -4.82 -10.52
CA GLN A 76 11.20 -4.76 -11.91
C GLN A 76 10.50 -5.79 -12.79
N ARG A 77 10.30 -7.02 -12.31
CA ARG A 77 9.56 -8.07 -13.04
C ARG A 77 8.07 -7.73 -13.20
N ALA A 78 7.45 -7.12 -12.21
CA ALA A 78 6.04 -6.73 -12.25
C ALA A 78 5.77 -5.51 -13.13
N PHE A 79 6.77 -4.64 -13.31
CA PHE A 79 6.60 -3.34 -13.98
C PHE A 79 6.09 -3.43 -15.43
N PRO A 80 6.59 -4.32 -16.33
CA PRO A 80 6.12 -4.39 -17.71
C PRO A 80 4.61 -4.68 -17.82
N SER A 81 4.10 -5.66 -17.06
CA SER A 81 2.69 -6.03 -17.07
C SER A 81 1.81 -4.95 -16.41
N TRP A 82 2.29 -4.35 -15.33
CA TRP A 82 1.57 -3.25 -14.66
C TRP A 82 1.49 -1.98 -15.51
N LYS A 83 2.57 -1.63 -16.22
CA LYS A 83 2.60 -0.51 -17.16
C LYS A 83 1.62 -0.74 -18.32
N ALA A 84 1.55 -1.96 -18.83
CA ALA A 84 0.63 -2.35 -19.91
C ALA A 84 -0.85 -2.42 -19.47
N THR A 85 -1.12 -2.46 -18.16
CA THR A 85 -2.49 -2.47 -17.63
C THR A 85 -3.23 -1.17 -18.00
N SER A 86 -4.51 -1.24 -18.33
CA SER A 86 -5.29 -0.05 -18.67
C SER A 86 -5.46 0.89 -17.46
N ILE A 87 -5.59 2.20 -17.73
CA ILE A 87 -5.81 3.20 -16.67
C ILE A 87 -7.07 2.87 -15.86
N MET A 88 -8.16 2.47 -16.54
CA MET A 88 -9.42 2.06 -15.89
C MET A 88 -9.22 0.87 -14.94
N ARG A 89 -8.42 -0.13 -15.33
CA ARG A 89 -8.15 -1.29 -14.48
C ARG A 89 -7.32 -0.92 -13.26
N ARG A 90 -6.33 -0.03 -13.40
CA ARG A 90 -5.58 0.52 -12.26
C ARG A 90 -6.49 1.32 -11.32
N GLN A 91 -7.42 2.10 -11.87
CA GLN A 91 -8.41 2.84 -11.07
C GLN A 91 -9.30 1.89 -10.24
N GLN A 92 -9.75 0.77 -10.81
CA GLN A 92 -10.52 -0.25 -10.07
C GLN A 92 -9.73 -0.83 -8.89
N VAL A 93 -8.42 -1.05 -9.04
CA VAL A 93 -7.57 -1.50 -7.94
C VAL A 93 -7.55 -0.47 -6.81
N MET A 94 -7.41 0.82 -7.15
CA MET A 94 -7.42 1.89 -6.16
C MET A 94 -8.78 2.03 -5.46
N PHE A 95 -9.91 1.91 -6.19
CA PHE A 95 -11.24 1.88 -5.57
C PHE A 95 -11.42 0.70 -4.63
N ARG A 96 -10.86 -0.47 -4.97
CA ARG A 96 -10.89 -1.61 -4.06
C ARG A 96 -10.07 -1.33 -2.80
N LEU A 97 -8.91 -0.69 -2.92
CA LEU A 97 -8.09 -0.31 -1.79
C LEU A 97 -8.81 0.69 -0.87
N THR A 98 -9.40 1.75 -1.41
CA THR A 98 -10.13 2.75 -0.60
C THR A 98 -11.30 2.12 0.15
N HIS A 99 -12.04 1.24 -0.51
CA HIS A 99 -13.12 0.48 0.13
C HIS A 99 -12.61 -0.40 1.28
N LEU A 100 -11.54 -1.17 1.07
CA LEU A 100 -10.95 -2.02 2.11
C LEU A 100 -10.42 -1.21 3.31
N VAL A 101 -9.82 -0.04 3.06
CA VAL A 101 -9.36 0.86 4.13
C VAL A 101 -10.54 1.38 4.95
N ARG A 102 -11.64 1.79 4.30
CA ARG A 102 -12.86 2.23 4.99
C ARG A 102 -13.47 1.12 5.84
N GLU A 103 -13.60 -0.09 5.29
CA GLU A 103 -14.12 -1.26 6.01
C GLU A 103 -13.28 -1.63 7.24
N ASN A 104 -11.97 -1.37 7.19
CA ASN A 104 -11.03 -1.76 8.25
C ASN A 104 -10.54 -0.57 9.09
N MET A 105 -11.16 0.60 8.98
CA MET A 105 -10.66 1.85 9.56
C MET A 105 -10.42 1.75 11.06
N ASP A 106 -11.38 1.20 11.81
CA ASP A 106 -11.26 1.01 13.25
C ASP A 106 -10.15 0.02 13.61
N ARG A 107 -9.96 -1.03 12.80
CA ARG A 107 -8.88 -2.01 13.01
C ARG A 107 -7.51 -1.37 12.81
N LEU A 108 -7.35 -0.57 11.74
CA LEU A 108 -6.12 0.16 11.46
C LEU A 108 -5.82 1.20 12.55
N ALA A 109 -6.83 1.94 12.99
CA ALA A 109 -6.67 2.95 14.05
C ALA A 109 -6.25 2.31 15.39
N ARG A 110 -6.81 1.15 15.75
CA ARG A 110 -6.37 0.43 16.96
C ARG A 110 -4.91 0.00 16.89
N ASN A 111 -4.45 -0.51 15.74
CA ASN A 111 -3.04 -0.86 15.57
C ASN A 111 -2.13 0.36 15.79
N PHE A 112 -2.50 1.52 15.26
CA PHE A 112 -1.75 2.76 15.48
C PHE A 112 -1.72 3.20 16.94
N THR A 113 -2.82 3.01 17.68
CA THR A 113 -2.87 3.28 19.11
C THR A 113 -1.94 2.35 19.89
N ILE A 114 -1.92 1.05 19.57
CA ILE A 114 -1.01 0.09 20.22
C ILE A 114 0.45 0.39 19.90
N GLU A 115 0.78 0.65 18.63
CA GLU A 115 2.17 0.78 18.19
C GLU A 115 2.79 2.12 18.59
N GLN A 116 2.01 3.20 18.62
CA GLN A 116 2.51 4.56 18.86
C GLN A 116 1.99 5.23 20.14
N GLY A 117 0.99 4.67 20.80
CA GLY A 117 0.42 5.23 22.04
C GLY A 117 -0.46 6.47 21.83
N LYS A 118 -0.81 6.81 20.59
CA LYS A 118 -1.70 7.95 20.29
C LYS A 118 -3.17 7.62 20.63
N THR A 119 -3.99 8.64 20.88
CA THR A 119 -5.42 8.41 21.15
C THR A 119 -6.11 7.77 19.93
N PHE A 120 -7.15 6.97 20.17
CA PHE A 120 -7.88 6.32 19.08
C PHE A 120 -8.52 7.33 18.11
N ALA A 121 -8.93 8.50 18.61
CA ALA A 121 -9.47 9.58 17.77
C ALA A 121 -8.39 10.16 16.84
N ASP A 122 -7.18 10.40 17.36
CA ASP A 122 -6.05 10.86 16.55
C ASP A 122 -5.64 9.80 15.53
N ALA A 123 -5.59 8.53 15.94
CA ALA A 123 -5.32 7.41 15.05
C ALA A 123 -6.33 7.29 13.90
N LYS A 124 -7.62 7.51 14.17
CA LYS A 124 -8.64 7.60 13.12
C LYS A 124 -8.38 8.75 12.17
N GLY A 125 -7.99 9.91 12.69
CA GLY A 125 -7.57 11.06 11.87
C GLY A 125 -6.43 10.70 10.91
N ASP A 126 -5.43 9.95 11.37
CA ASP A 126 -4.32 9.51 10.53
C ASP A 126 -4.75 8.56 9.41
N VAL A 127 -5.62 7.58 9.74
CA VAL A 127 -6.16 6.65 8.74
C VAL A 127 -7.00 7.38 7.71
N LEU A 128 -7.80 8.36 8.12
CA LEU A 128 -8.58 9.21 7.22
C LEU A 128 -7.69 10.03 6.29
N ARG A 129 -6.60 10.61 6.80
CA ARG A 129 -5.61 11.32 5.96
C ARG A 129 -4.98 10.38 4.93
N GLY A 130 -4.61 9.16 5.31
CA GLY A 130 -4.11 8.15 4.38
C GLY A 130 -5.14 7.74 3.32
N LEU A 131 -6.41 7.61 3.71
CA LEU A 131 -7.52 7.32 2.81
C LEU A 131 -7.70 8.43 1.76
N GLN A 132 -7.59 9.69 2.15
CA GLN A 132 -7.69 10.83 1.23
C GLN A 132 -6.62 10.79 0.13
N VAL A 133 -5.40 10.34 0.45
CA VAL A 133 -4.35 10.12 -0.55
C VAL A 133 -4.73 9.02 -1.54
N CYS A 134 -5.29 7.92 -1.05
CA CYS A 134 -5.77 6.81 -1.89
C CYS A 134 -6.93 7.25 -2.81
N GLU A 135 -7.85 8.06 -2.30
CA GLU A 135 -8.97 8.63 -3.07
C GLU A 135 -8.48 9.60 -4.14
N THR A 136 -7.51 10.44 -3.80
CA THR A 136 -6.87 11.34 -4.77
C THR A 136 -6.22 10.55 -5.91
N ALA A 137 -5.53 9.45 -5.58
CA ALA A 137 -4.94 8.55 -6.58
C ALA A 137 -5.99 7.85 -7.48
N CYS A 138 -7.24 7.70 -7.04
CA CYS A 138 -8.33 7.24 -7.92
C CYS A 138 -8.65 8.25 -9.04
N GLY A 139 -8.28 9.53 -8.87
CA GLY A 139 -8.40 10.59 -9.89
C GLY A 139 -7.36 10.51 -11.02
N ILE A 140 -6.48 9.50 -11.02
CA ILE A 140 -5.40 9.34 -12.02
C ILE A 140 -5.91 9.35 -13.47
N THR A 141 -7.13 8.86 -13.72
CA THR A 141 -7.74 8.85 -15.06
C THR A 141 -7.98 10.27 -15.57
N THR A 142 -8.46 11.16 -14.71
CA THR A 142 -8.70 12.56 -15.06
C THR A 142 -7.38 13.29 -15.34
N LEU A 143 -6.39 13.13 -14.45
CA LEU A 143 -5.08 13.77 -14.59
C LEU A 143 -4.35 13.32 -15.87
N SER A 144 -4.29 12.01 -16.12
CA SER A 144 -3.61 11.45 -17.31
C SER A 144 -4.33 11.77 -18.62
N SER A 145 -5.66 11.89 -18.61
CA SER A 145 -6.43 12.29 -19.79
C SER A 145 -6.22 13.77 -20.12
N LEU A 146 -6.15 14.64 -19.10
CA LEU A 146 -5.86 16.07 -19.28
C LEU A 146 -4.45 16.31 -19.83
N GLU A 147 -3.43 15.60 -19.35
CA GLU A 147 -2.07 15.68 -19.91
C GLU A 147 -2.03 15.29 -21.40
N ARG A 148 -2.78 14.26 -21.80
CA ARG A 148 -2.88 13.85 -23.21
C ARG A 148 -3.60 14.89 -24.06
N LEU A 149 -4.66 15.50 -23.55
CA LEU A 149 -5.37 16.59 -24.23
C LEU A 149 -4.48 17.84 -24.39
N LEU A 150 -3.72 18.21 -23.36
CA LEU A 150 -2.79 19.34 -23.42
C LEU A 150 -1.66 19.08 -24.44
N LYS A 151 -1.11 17.86 -24.49
CA LYS A 151 -0.16 17.47 -25.53
C LYS A 151 -0.77 17.53 -26.92
N TRP A 152 -2.01 17.05 -27.09
CA TRP A 152 -2.72 17.08 -28.36
C TRP A 152 -3.02 18.51 -28.83
N LEU A 153 -3.54 19.37 -27.95
CA LEU A 153 -3.77 20.80 -28.23
C LEU A 153 -2.46 21.52 -28.56
N GLY A 154 -1.38 21.17 -27.85
CA GLY A 154 -0.03 21.64 -28.17
C GLY A 154 0.36 21.28 -29.60
N THR A 155 0.26 20.01 -29.99
CA THR A 155 0.58 19.56 -31.36
C THR A 155 -0.35 20.17 -32.43
N TRP A 156 -1.64 20.33 -32.13
CA TRP A 156 -2.63 20.93 -33.03
C TRP A 156 -2.32 22.40 -33.31
N LYS A 157 -1.96 23.17 -32.28
CA LYS A 157 -1.59 24.59 -32.41
C LYS A 157 -0.38 24.74 -33.33
N HIS A 158 0.67 23.94 -33.14
CA HIS A 158 1.87 23.98 -33.99
C HIS A 158 1.55 23.63 -35.45
N ALA A 159 0.72 22.61 -35.68
CA ALA A 159 0.30 22.20 -37.03
C ALA A 159 -0.49 23.31 -37.77
N HIS A 160 -1.36 24.06 -37.07
CA HIS A 160 -2.18 25.10 -37.71
C HIS A 160 -1.45 26.45 -37.90
N THR A 161 -0.43 26.75 -37.09
CA THR A 161 0.46 27.91 -37.34
C THR A 161 1.40 27.71 -38.52
N ALA A 162 1.79 26.47 -38.84
CA ALA A 162 2.63 26.19 -40.01
C ALA A 162 1.91 26.40 -41.35
N SER A 163 0.58 26.23 -41.37
CA SER A 163 -0.27 26.41 -42.56
C SER A 163 -0.66 27.86 -42.88
N HIS A 164 -0.21 28.85 -42.09
CA HIS A 164 -0.39 30.28 -42.39
C HIS A 164 0.84 30.94 -43.05
N TRP A 165 1.85 30.15 -43.41
CA TRP A 165 3.11 30.61 -44.04
C TRP A 165 3.46 29.89 -45.35
N VAL A 166 2.45 29.48 -46.13
CA VAL A 166 2.60 29.03 -47.53
C VAL A 166 1.63 29.78 -48.41
#